data_AF-A0A0W8FQ64-F1
#
_entry.id   AF-A0A0W8FQ64-F1
#
_cell.length_a   1.000
_cell.length_b   1.000
_cell.length_c   1.000
_cell.angle_alpha   90.00
_cell.angle_beta   90.00
_cell.angle_gamma   90.00
#
_symmetry.space_group_name_H-M   'P 1'
#
loop_
_entity.id
_entity.type
_entity.pdbx_description
1 polymer ?
#
loop_
_entity_poly.entity_id
_entity_poly.type
_entity_poly.pdbx_seq_one_letter_code
_entity_poly.pdbx_strand_id
1 'polypeptide(L)' 'MGNLGDVKPVGDGISELRIDYGPGYRVYFTQRNNQLIILLAGGDKTTQTSDIQKAKKLALEIEV' A
#
# COMPACT_ATOMS: atom_id res chain seq x y z
N MET A 1 -8.44 19.26 -5.62
CA MET A 1 -7.35 18.63 -4.84
C MET A 1 -7.97 17.50 -4.04
N GLY A 2 -7.55 16.26 -4.30
CA GLY A 2 -8.06 15.08 -3.59
C GLY A 2 -7.07 14.63 -2.52
N ASN A 3 -7.55 14.41 -1.29
CA ASN A 3 -6.75 13.82 -0.23
C ASN A 3 -7.00 12.30 -0.23
N LEU A 4 -5.95 11.49 -0.35
CA LEU A 4 -6.04 10.03 -0.28
C LEU A 4 -6.28 9.50 1.15
N GLY A 5 -6.44 10.39 2.14
CA GLY A 5 -6.56 10.05 3.55
C GLY A 5 -5.20 9.94 4.23
N ASP A 6 -5.10 9.09 5.26
CA ASP A 6 -3.87 8.87 6.02
C ASP A 6 -2.92 7.91 5.28
N VAL A 7 -2.09 8.49 4.40
CA VAL A 7 -1.12 7.75 3.59
C VAL A 7 0.30 7.95 4.13
N LYS A 8 1.08 6.86 4.17
CA LYS A 8 2.50 6.87 4.54
C LYS A 8 3.36 6.17 3.49
N PRO A 9 4.51 6.75 3.08
CA PRO A 9 5.48 6.02 2.27
C PRO A 9 6.12 4.90 3.11
N VAL A 10 6.31 3.72 2.51
CA VAL A 10 6.95 2.56 3.16
C VAL A 10 8.22 2.11 2.42
N GLY A 11 8.72 2.96 1.53
CA GLY A 11 9.93 2.75 0.71
C GLY A 11 9.64 2.13 -0.65
N ASP A 12 10.63 2.15 -1.54
CA ASP A 12 10.59 1.50 -2.86
C ASP A 12 9.43 1.93 -3.76
N GLY A 13 9.01 3.19 -3.65
CA GLY A 13 7.86 3.73 -4.41
C GLY A 13 6.50 3.19 -3.96
N ILE A 14 6.44 2.57 -2.78
CA ILE A 14 5.21 2.00 -2.19
C ILE A 14 4.67 2.94 -1.12
N SER A 15 3.35 3.08 -1.11
CA SER A 15 2.59 3.81 -0.11
C SER A 15 1.59 2.89 0.58
N GLU A 16 1.41 3.12 1.88
CA GLU A 16 0.42 2.47 2.72
C GLU A 16 -0.70 3.47 3.03
N LEU A 17 -1.93 3.13 2.69
CA LEU A 17 -3.13 3.80 3.20
C LEU A 17 -3.54 3.15 4.52
N ARG A 18 -3.66 3.96 5.57
CA ARG A 18 -4.02 3.54 6.92
C ARG A 18 -5.49 3.87 7.18
N ILE A 19 -6.27 2.84 7.50
CA ILE A 19 -7.68 2.97 7.84
C ILE A 19 -7.82 2.59 9.30
N ASP A 20 -8.07 3.58 10.17
CA ASP A 20 -8.22 3.36 11.61
C ASP A 20 -9.66 2.92 11.93
N TYR A 21 -9.97 1.69 11.52
CA TYR A 21 -11.24 1.03 11.78
C TYR A 21 -10.99 -0.44 12.11
N GLY A 22 -11.66 -0.95 13.14
CA GLY A 22 -11.48 -2.32 13.64
C GLY A 22 -10.01 -2.64 13.95
N PRO A 23 -9.40 -3.68 13.35
CA PRO A 23 -8.01 -4.06 13.60
C PRO A 23 -6.98 -3.05 13.05
N GLY A 24 -7.42 -2.02 12.32
CA GLY A 24 -6.56 -1.01 11.72
C GLY A 24 -6.07 -1.46 10.35
N TYR A 25 -6.98 -1.49 9.37
CA TYR A 25 -6.71 -1.98 8.03
C TYR A 25 -5.64 -1.17 7.28
N ARG A 26 -4.96 -1.84 6.35
CA ARG A 26 -3.91 -1.30 5.48
C ARG A 26 -4.15 -1.69 4.03
N VAL A 27 -3.91 -0.73 3.14
CA VAL A 27 -3.88 -0.96 1.69
C VAL A 27 -2.52 -0.49 1.18
N TYR A 28 -1.84 -1.34 0.42
CA TYR A 28 -0.52 -1.03 -0.15
C TYR A 28 -0.67 -0.80 -1.65
N PHE A 29 -0.09 0.30 -2.13
CA PHE A 29 -0.23 0.71 -3.52
C PHE A 29 1.03 1.41 -4.03
N THR A 30 1.13 1.49 -5.35
CA THR A 30 2.13 2.32 -6.05
C THR A 30 1.43 3.15 -7.14
N GLN A 31 2.10 4.19 -7.61
CA GLN A 31 1.65 4.98 -8.75
C GLN A 31 2.69 4.90 -9.88
N ARG A 32 2.28 4.46 -11.06
CA ARG A 32 3.12 4.34 -12.25
C ARG A 32 2.35 4.84 -13.47
N ASN A 33 2.99 5.61 -14.34
CA ASN A 33 2.38 6.10 -15.59
C ASN A 33 0.98 6.73 -15.39
N ASN A 34 0.81 7.50 -14.32
CA ASN A 34 -0.45 8.13 -13.93
C ASN A 34 -1.60 7.14 -13.56
N GLN A 35 -1.26 5.88 -13.29
CA GLN A 35 -2.16 4.83 -12.82
C GLN A 35 -1.88 4.49 -11.36
N LEU A 36 -2.94 4.36 -10.57
CA LEU A 36 -2.90 3.87 -9.20
C LEU A 36 -3.02 2.35 -9.21
N ILE A 37 -2.03 1.65 -8.66
CA ILE A 37 -1.97 0.19 -8.67
C ILE A 37 -2.05 -0.31 -7.23
N ILE A 38 -3.11 -1.05 -6.93
CA ILE A 38 -3.28 -1.72 -5.64
C ILE A 38 -2.48 -3.02 -5.66
N LEU A 39 -1.54 -3.13 -4.73
CA LEU A 39 -0.65 -4.29 -4.59
C LEU A 39 -1.25 -5.30 -3.61
N LEU A 40 -1.80 -4.79 -2.50
CA LEU A 40 -2.49 -5.57 -1.48
C LEU A 40 -3.65 -4.74 -0.92
N ALA A 41 -4.85 -5.33 -0.92
CA ALA A 41 -6.04 -4.76 -0.30
C ALA A 41 -6.49 -5.70 0.83
N GLY A 42 -5.99 -5.47 2.04
CA GLY A 42 -6.25 -6.35 3.18
C GLY A 42 -4.96 -6.75 3.88
N GLY A 43 -4.70 -6.03 4.95
CA GLY A 43 -3.71 -6.27 5.99
C GLY A 43 -4.14 -5.46 7.20
N ASP A 44 -3.60 -5.74 8.37
CA ASP A 44 -3.85 -4.92 9.55
C ASP A 44 -2.53 -4.63 10.28
N LYS A 45 -2.63 -4.00 11.46
CA LYS A 45 -1.45 -3.65 12.26
C LYS A 45 -0.58 -4.88 12.59
N THR A 46 -1.14 -6.08 12.66
CA THR A 46 -0.42 -7.31 13.03
C THR A 46 0.40 -7.90 11.89
N THR A 47 -0.03 -7.70 10.64
CA THR A 47 0.62 -8.23 9.43
C THR A 47 1.42 -7.18 8.65
N GLN A 48 1.40 -5.92 9.11
CA GLN A 48 1.99 -4.77 8.41
C GLN A 48 3.40 -5.03 7.87
N THR A 49 4.32 -5.56 8.68
CA THR A 49 5.70 -5.79 8.25
C THR A 49 5.79 -6.80 7.10
N SER A 50 5.07 -7.92 7.19
CA SER A 50 5.04 -8.92 6.12
C SER A 50 4.35 -8.39 4.86
N ASP A 51 3.30 -7.60 5.02
CA ASP A 51 2.55 -7.02 3.90
C ASP A 51 3.38 -5.99 3.16
N ILE A 52 4.19 -5.16 3.85
CA ILE A 52 5.13 -4.23 3.23
C ILE A 52 6.13 -5.01 2.36
N GLN A 53 6.72 -6.09 2.87
CA GLN A 53 7.69 -6.89 2.09
C GLN A 53 7.03 -7.52 0.87
N LYS A 54 5.81 -8.05 1.03
CA LYS A 54 5.04 -8.64 -0.06
C LYS A 54 4.65 -7.60 -1.11
N ALA A 55 4.22 -6.41 -0.70
CA ALA A 55 3.89 -5.31 -1.61
C ALA A 55 5.10 -4.86 -2.44
N LYS A 56 6.28 -4.74 -1.81
CA LYS A 56 7.53 -4.42 -2.51
C LYS A 56 7.87 -5.47 -3.57
N LYS A 57 7.73 -6.76 -3.22
CA LYS A 57 7.93 -7.86 -4.17
C LYS A 57 6.96 -7.76 -5.35
N LEU A 58 5.66 -7.60 -5.07
CA LEU A 58 4.63 -7.47 -6.11
C LEU A 58 4.89 -6.29 -7.03
N ALA A 59 5.34 -5.15 -6.48
CA ALA A 59 5.65 -3.99 -7.30
C ALA A 59 6.78 -4.26 -8.31
N LEU A 60 7.76 -5.10 -7.99
CA LEU A 60 8.82 -5.47 -8.94
C LEU A 60 8.31 -6.37 -10.08
N GLU A 61 7.25 -7.14 -9.82
CA GLU A 61 6.69 -8.11 -10.77
C GLU A 61 5.63 -7.51 -11.71
N ILE A 62 5.11 -6.32 -11.40
CA ILE A 62 4.04 -5.70 -12.19
C ILE A 62 4.64 -4.91 -13.37
N GLU A 63 4.31 -5.33 -14.58
CA GLU A 63 4.52 -4.57 -15.83
C GLU A 63 3.35 -3.58 -16.03
N VAL A 64 3.66 -2.31 -16.35
CA VAL A 64 2.69 -1.22 -16.54
C VAL A 64 3.11 -0.31 -17.68
#